data_AF-A0A149ULN1-F1
#
_entry.id   AF-A0A149ULN1-F1
#
_cell.length_a   1.000
_cell.length_b   1.000
_cell.length_c   1.000
_cell.angle_alpha   90.00
_cell.angle_beta   90.00
_cell.angle_gamma   90.00
#
_symmetry.space_group_name_H-M   'P 1'
#
loop_
_entity.id
_entity.type
_entity.pdbx_description
1 polymer ?
#
loop_
_entity_poly.entity_id
_entity_poly.type
_entity_poly.pdbx_seq_one_letter_code
_entity_poly.pdbx_strand_id
1 'polypeptide(L)'
;MLSVSRFIEKGPFFRVAFVASVALCLSGCKLVDQKTFNARAGKPPVPYIPPPPPGPPPVPPLIELVAGTSPAEWSGPVAQIVHKALASKPDILFVVQCLVPPGTDSETDQQALVQLVQGDGQAVTQAIIKDGASPAQVEMAAMPDSTVTNSVIRVYVK
;
A
#
# COMPACT_ATOMS: atom_id res chain seq x y z
N MET A 1 31.39 55.68 85.44
CA MET A 1 31.86 54.39 84.88
C MET A 1 31.05 54.06 83.65
N LEU A 2 31.74 53.76 82.56
CA LEU A 2 31.25 53.45 81.21
C LEU A 2 30.56 52.08 81.13
N SER A 3 29.72 51.86 80.10
CA SER A 3 29.95 50.84 79.04
C SER A 3 28.69 50.75 78.15
N VAL A 4 28.58 51.55 77.08
CA VAL A 4 28.99 51.30 75.68
C VAL A 4 28.17 50.20 74.99
N SER A 5 27.20 50.67 74.18
CA SER A 5 26.45 49.92 73.17
C SER A 5 27.38 49.28 72.14
N ARG A 6 27.19 47.99 71.85
CA ARG A 6 27.94 47.28 70.82
C ARG A 6 27.53 47.74 69.41
N PHE A 7 28.49 48.31 68.71
CA PHE A 7 28.48 48.64 67.29
C PHE A 7 28.41 47.34 66.46
N ILE A 8 27.40 47.19 65.60
CA ILE A 8 27.30 46.07 64.66
C ILE A 8 28.11 46.42 63.41
N GLU A 9 29.30 45.82 63.32
CA GLU A 9 30.14 45.76 62.12
C GLU A 9 29.43 44.95 61.02
N LYS A 10 28.83 45.62 60.02
CA LYS A 10 28.23 44.95 58.85
C LYS A 10 29.34 44.55 57.88
N GLY A 11 29.82 43.31 58.05
CA GLY A 11 30.88 42.71 57.23
C GLY A 11 30.52 42.46 55.75
N PRO A 12 31.48 41.95 54.96
CA PRO A 12 31.39 41.74 53.50
C PRO A 12 30.22 40.83 53.09
N PHE A 13 29.71 40.01 54.01
CA PHE A 13 28.52 39.18 53.83
C PHE A 13 27.27 39.98 53.45
N PHE A 14 27.09 41.20 53.94
CA PHE A 14 25.90 42.01 53.62
C PHE A 14 25.93 42.53 52.17
N ARG A 15 27.12 42.83 51.65
CA ARG A 15 27.30 43.26 50.25
C ARG A 15 27.12 42.10 49.28
N VAL A 16 27.65 40.92 49.62
CA VAL A 16 27.48 39.70 48.83
C VAL A 16 26.01 39.26 48.79
N ALA A 17 25.32 39.31 49.94
CA ALA A 17 23.89 39.00 50.01
C ALA A 17 23.03 39.96 49.15
N PHE A 18 23.37 41.25 49.14
CA PHE A 18 22.64 42.24 48.33
C PHE A 18 22.84 42.05 46.81
N VAL A 19 24.08 41.83 46.36
CA VAL A 19 24.36 41.57 44.94
C VAL A 19 23.73 40.26 44.46
N ALA A 20 23.80 39.21 45.27
CA ALA A 20 23.13 37.94 44.98
C ALA A 20 21.61 38.11 44.88
N SER A 21 21.00 38.92 45.75
CA SER A 21 19.56 39.21 45.69
C SER A 21 19.18 39.97 44.42
N VAL A 22 19.96 40.96 43.99
CA VAL A 22 19.66 41.73 42.76
C VAL A 22 19.82 40.85 41.52
N ALA A 23 20.85 39.99 41.48
CA ALA A 23 21.03 39.05 40.37
C ALA A 23 19.87 38.04 40.26
N LEU A 24 19.33 37.58 41.40
CA LEU A 24 18.14 36.71 41.45
C LEU A 24 16.85 37.43 41.04
N CYS A 25 16.72 38.73 41.28
CA CYS A 25 15.57 39.51 40.81
C CYS A 25 15.59 39.75 39.29
N LEU A 26 16.78 39.84 38.67
CA LEU A 26 16.92 40.08 37.24
C LEU A 26 16.72 38.82 36.37
N SER A 27 16.94 37.61 36.93
CA SER A 27 16.69 36.35 36.23
C SER A 27 15.20 35.99 36.10
N GLY A 28 14.31 36.73 36.76
CA GLY A 28 12.84 36.60 36.63
C GLY A 28 12.22 37.37 35.47
N CYS A 29 12.97 38.27 34.81
CA CYS A 29 12.46 39.08 33.70
C CYS A 29 12.67 38.37 32.37
N LYS A 30 11.69 37.57 31.94
CA LYS A 30 11.64 37.10 30.56
C LYS A 30 11.41 38.30 29.64
N LEU A 31 12.38 38.62 28.77
CA LEU A 31 12.22 39.67 27.76
C LEU A 31 11.01 39.34 26.87
N VAL A 32 10.21 40.36 26.58
CA VAL A 32 9.07 40.25 25.66
C VAL A 32 9.62 39.90 24.28
N ASP A 33 9.22 38.75 23.75
CA ASP A 33 9.63 38.25 22.43
C ASP A 33 8.40 37.83 21.62
N GLN A 34 8.58 37.53 20.34
CA GLN A 34 7.54 37.00 19.45
C GLN A 34 6.84 35.76 20.05
N LYS A 35 7.58 34.95 20.83
CA LYS A 35 7.03 33.80 21.57
C LYS A 35 6.11 34.16 22.73
N THR A 36 6.17 35.40 23.23
CA THR A 36 5.26 35.93 24.25
C THR A 36 3.87 36.17 23.66
N PHE A 37 3.79 36.61 22.40
CA PHE A 37 2.52 36.88 21.72
C PHE A 37 2.00 35.66 20.95
N ASN A 38 2.89 34.83 20.42
CA ASN A 38 2.54 33.62 19.70
C ASN A 38 3.51 32.50 20.08
N ALA A 39 3.04 31.52 20.85
CA ALA A 39 3.86 30.38 21.28
C ALA A 39 4.42 29.53 20.12
N ARG A 40 3.91 29.71 18.89
CA ARG A 40 4.39 29.06 17.67
C ARG A 40 5.29 29.97 16.81
N ALA A 41 5.64 31.16 17.29
CA ALA A 41 6.57 32.05 16.59
C ALA A 41 7.91 31.35 16.34
N GLY A 42 8.39 31.43 15.10
CA GLY A 42 9.60 30.76 14.64
C GLY A 42 9.43 29.30 14.21
N LYS A 43 8.22 28.72 14.25
CA LYS A 43 7.96 27.42 13.62
C LYS A 43 7.78 27.62 12.11
N PRO A 44 8.63 27.01 11.26
CA PRO A 44 8.44 27.05 9.82
C PRO A 44 7.06 26.47 9.45
N PRO A 45 6.37 27.01 8.43
CA PRO A 45 5.16 26.38 7.92
C PRO A 45 5.53 24.98 7.39
N VAL A 46 4.75 23.98 7.76
CA VAL A 46 4.88 22.63 7.19
C VAL A 46 4.14 22.65 5.84
N PRO A 47 4.83 22.45 4.70
CA PRO A 47 4.14 22.36 3.42
C PRO A 47 3.14 21.20 3.45
N TYR A 48 1.91 21.46 3.04
CA TYR A 48 0.95 20.40 2.78
C TYR A 48 1.40 19.65 1.51
N ILE A 49 1.73 18.38 1.66
CA ILE A 49 1.97 17.48 0.53
C ILE A 49 0.66 16.70 0.33
N PRO A 50 -0.06 16.92 -0.79
CA PRO A 50 -1.27 16.15 -1.06
C PRO A 50 -0.91 14.66 -1.14
N PRO A 51 -1.81 13.75 -0.70
CA PRO A 51 -1.59 12.34 -0.89
C PRO A 51 -1.42 12.04 -2.39
N PRO A 52 -0.60 11.05 -2.76
CA PRO A 52 -0.50 10.59 -4.14
C PRO A 52 -1.91 10.31 -4.69
N PRO A 53 -2.18 10.66 -5.96
CA PRO A 53 -3.44 10.27 -6.58
C PRO A 53 -3.59 8.74 -6.51
N PRO A 54 -4.82 8.23 -6.33
CA PRO A 54 -5.08 6.81 -6.42
C PRO A 54 -4.51 6.24 -7.72
N GLY A 55 -3.90 5.06 -7.63
CA GLY A 55 -3.37 4.38 -8.81
C GLY A 55 -4.47 4.08 -9.84
N PRO A 56 -4.10 3.84 -11.12
CA PRO A 56 -5.05 3.38 -12.12
C PRO A 56 -5.81 2.13 -11.65
N PRO A 57 -7.10 1.98 -12.01
CA PRO A 57 -7.85 0.79 -11.67
C PRO A 57 -7.21 -0.47 -12.32
N PRO A 58 -7.31 -1.64 -11.67
CA PRO A 58 -6.87 -2.89 -12.27
C PRO A 58 -7.56 -3.14 -13.62
N VAL A 59 -6.79 -3.62 -14.60
CA VAL A 59 -7.34 -3.99 -15.91
C VAL A 59 -8.23 -5.22 -15.74
N PRO A 60 -9.50 -5.18 -16.17
CA PRO A 60 -10.39 -6.32 -16.05
C PRO A 60 -9.93 -7.46 -16.98
N PRO A 61 -10.16 -8.73 -16.60
CA PRO A 61 -9.92 -9.85 -17.49
C PRO A 61 -10.83 -9.76 -18.71
N LEU A 62 -10.34 -10.23 -19.85
CA LEU A 62 -11.11 -10.32 -21.08
C LEU A 62 -12.21 -11.39 -20.95
N ILE A 63 -11.90 -12.48 -20.23
CA ILE A 63 -12.81 -13.59 -19.94
C ILE A 63 -12.61 -14.01 -18.50
N GLU A 64 -13.70 -14.24 -17.76
CA GLU A 64 -13.68 -14.89 -16.45
C GLU A 64 -14.64 -16.08 -16.48
N LEU A 65 -14.13 -17.27 -16.15
CA LEU A 65 -14.87 -18.53 -16.16
C LEU A 65 -14.75 -19.19 -14.80
N VAL A 66 -15.87 -19.64 -14.24
CA VAL A 66 -15.85 -20.46 -13.02
C VAL A 66 -15.54 -21.90 -13.40
N ALA A 67 -14.63 -22.54 -12.67
CA ALA A 67 -14.29 -23.95 -12.91
C ALA A 67 -15.54 -24.85 -12.81
N GLY A 68 -15.60 -25.88 -13.66
CA GLY A 68 -16.74 -26.79 -13.78
C GLY A 68 -17.88 -26.28 -14.67
N THR A 69 -17.80 -25.06 -15.22
CA THR A 69 -18.77 -24.56 -16.20
C THR A 69 -18.70 -25.40 -17.48
N SER A 70 -19.85 -25.85 -18.00
CA SER A 70 -19.91 -26.71 -19.17
C SER A 70 -19.32 -26.03 -20.41
N PRO A 71 -18.50 -26.72 -21.24
CA PRO A 71 -18.00 -26.17 -22.50
C PRO A 71 -19.07 -25.65 -23.44
N ALA A 72 -20.28 -26.21 -23.39
CA ALA A 72 -21.42 -25.73 -24.19
C ALA A 72 -21.83 -24.29 -23.84
N GLU A 73 -21.57 -23.84 -22.62
CA GLU A 73 -21.96 -22.52 -22.12
C GLU A 73 -20.90 -21.46 -22.41
N TRP A 74 -19.61 -21.81 -22.34
CA TRP A 74 -18.52 -20.84 -22.45
C TRP A 74 -17.78 -20.83 -23.81
N SER A 75 -17.80 -21.92 -24.59
CA SER A 75 -16.98 -22.01 -25.81
C SER A 75 -17.37 -20.99 -26.89
N GLY A 76 -18.68 -20.75 -27.10
CA GLY A 76 -19.17 -19.77 -28.06
C GLY A 76 -18.71 -18.33 -27.74
N PRO A 77 -18.92 -17.84 -26.50
CA PRO A 77 -18.39 -16.54 -26.07
C PRO A 77 -16.87 -16.43 -26.18
N VAL A 78 -16.12 -17.47 -25.79
CA VAL A 78 -14.65 -17.48 -25.91
C VAL A 78 -14.22 -17.30 -27.37
N ALA A 79 -14.81 -18.05 -28.30
CA ALA A 79 -14.48 -17.94 -29.72
C ALA A 79 -14.71 -16.53 -30.29
N GLN A 80 -15.85 -15.91 -29.96
CA GLN A 80 -16.16 -14.55 -30.41
C GLN A 80 -15.13 -13.53 -29.91
N ILE A 81 -14.73 -13.67 -28.65
CA ILE A 81 -13.77 -12.79 -27.99
C ILE A 81 -12.37 -12.97 -28.59
N VAL A 82 -11.93 -14.22 -28.82
CA VAL A 82 -10.64 -14.53 -29.43
C VAL A 82 -10.56 -13.97 -30.84
N HIS A 83 -11.57 -14.20 -31.67
CA HIS A 83 -11.63 -13.64 -33.02
C HIS A 83 -11.58 -12.11 -33.01
N LYS A 84 -12.31 -11.47 -32.10
CA LYS A 84 -12.29 -10.00 -31.96
C LYS A 84 -10.92 -9.49 -31.51
N ALA A 85 -10.27 -10.17 -30.57
CA ALA A 85 -8.94 -9.81 -30.09
C ALA A 85 -7.89 -9.92 -31.21
N LEU A 86 -7.89 -11.03 -31.96
CA LEU A 86 -6.98 -11.26 -33.07
C LEU A 86 -7.23 -10.30 -34.25
N ALA A 87 -8.50 -9.97 -34.53
CA ALA A 87 -8.83 -8.96 -35.53
C ALA A 87 -8.33 -7.56 -35.15
N SER A 88 -8.28 -7.25 -33.85
CA SER A 88 -7.74 -5.98 -33.34
C SER A 88 -6.21 -5.95 -33.33
N LYS A 89 -5.56 -7.05 -32.95
CA LYS A 89 -4.10 -7.19 -32.86
C LYS A 89 -3.71 -8.63 -33.19
N PRO A 90 -3.18 -8.91 -34.40
CA PRO A 90 -2.88 -10.27 -34.84
C PRO A 90 -1.80 -10.99 -34.02
N ASP A 91 -0.87 -10.24 -33.42
CA ASP A 91 0.25 -10.72 -32.60
C ASP A 91 -0.01 -10.63 -31.09
N ILE A 92 -1.29 -10.56 -30.68
CA ILE A 92 -1.66 -10.45 -29.26
C ILE A 92 -1.29 -11.71 -28.48
N LEU A 93 -0.88 -11.54 -27.22
CA LEU A 93 -0.57 -12.63 -26.30
C LEU A 93 -1.75 -12.84 -25.34
N PHE A 94 -2.30 -14.05 -25.33
CA PHE A 94 -3.33 -14.49 -24.38
C PHE A 94 -2.67 -15.09 -23.14
N VAL A 95 -3.02 -14.58 -21.96
CA VAL A 95 -2.54 -15.10 -20.67
C VAL A 95 -3.71 -15.75 -19.95
N VAL A 96 -3.71 -17.07 -19.89
CA VAL A 96 -4.71 -17.89 -19.18
C VAL A 96 -4.23 -18.08 -17.74
N GLN A 97 -4.90 -17.42 -16.79
CA GLN A 97 -4.62 -17.53 -15.37
C GLN A 97 -5.61 -18.47 -14.70
N CYS A 98 -5.11 -19.57 -14.15
CA CYS A 98 -5.84 -20.52 -13.32
C CYS A 98 -5.70 -20.11 -11.85
N LEU A 99 -6.78 -19.68 -11.22
CA LEU A 99 -6.80 -19.19 -9.85
C LEU A 99 -7.61 -20.14 -8.98
N VAL A 100 -7.07 -20.48 -7.82
CA VAL A 100 -7.80 -21.23 -6.77
C VAL A 100 -7.88 -20.40 -5.50
N PRO A 101 -8.98 -20.52 -4.72
CA PRO A 101 -9.02 -19.95 -3.38
C PRO A 101 -7.94 -20.62 -2.52
N PRO A 102 -7.26 -19.89 -1.61
CA PRO A 102 -6.27 -20.48 -0.71
C PRO A 102 -6.94 -21.50 0.21
N GLY A 103 -6.37 -22.70 0.26
CA GLY A 103 -6.76 -23.80 1.13
C GLY A 103 -6.13 -23.72 2.51
N THR A 104 -6.20 -24.82 3.25
CA THR A 104 -5.66 -24.93 4.61
C THR A 104 -4.14 -25.07 4.64
N ASP A 105 -3.54 -25.58 3.57
CA ASP A 105 -2.12 -25.87 3.44
C ASP A 105 -1.69 -25.85 1.96
N SER A 106 -0.37 -25.84 1.75
CA SER A 106 0.23 -25.75 0.41
C SER A 106 0.02 -27.00 -0.45
N GLU A 107 -0.21 -28.17 0.14
CA GLU A 107 -0.42 -29.41 -0.61
C GLU A 107 -1.80 -29.40 -1.26
N THR A 108 -2.82 -28.97 -0.51
CA THR A 108 -4.18 -28.77 -0.98
C THR A 108 -4.22 -27.76 -2.13
N ASP A 109 -3.53 -26.62 -1.98
CA ASP A 109 -3.43 -25.60 -3.02
C ASP A 109 -2.79 -26.15 -4.29
N GLN A 110 -1.69 -26.88 -4.15
CA GLN A 110 -0.99 -27.47 -5.29
C GLN A 110 -1.87 -28.49 -6.01
N GLN A 111 -2.58 -29.35 -5.29
CA GLN A 111 -3.47 -30.33 -5.89
C GLN A 111 -4.63 -29.68 -6.64
N ALA A 112 -5.26 -28.66 -6.04
CA ALA A 112 -6.35 -27.91 -6.67
C ALA A 112 -5.88 -27.19 -7.94
N LEU A 113 -4.69 -26.58 -7.92
CA LEU A 113 -4.10 -25.93 -9.10
C LEU A 113 -3.80 -26.92 -10.21
N VAL A 114 -3.22 -28.09 -9.88
CA VAL A 114 -2.93 -29.13 -10.88
C VAL A 114 -4.22 -29.62 -11.53
N GLN A 115 -5.28 -29.87 -10.75
CA GLN A 115 -6.59 -30.27 -11.27
C GLN A 115 -7.18 -29.20 -12.18
N LEU A 116 -7.15 -27.93 -11.76
CA LEU A 116 -7.68 -26.81 -12.55
C LEU A 116 -6.93 -26.65 -13.87
N VAL A 117 -5.60 -26.73 -13.83
CA VAL A 117 -4.74 -26.61 -15.02
C VAL A 117 -4.98 -27.75 -16.00
N GLN A 118 -5.00 -28.99 -15.53
CA GLN A 118 -5.16 -30.19 -16.39
C GLN A 118 -6.58 -30.34 -16.94
N GLY A 119 -7.58 -29.80 -16.23
CA GLY A 119 -8.97 -29.80 -16.68
C GLY A 119 -9.31 -28.54 -17.48
N ASP A 120 -10.02 -27.63 -16.83
CA ASP A 120 -10.62 -26.46 -17.48
C ASP A 120 -9.58 -25.50 -18.06
N GLY A 121 -8.42 -25.32 -17.41
CA GLY A 121 -7.35 -24.46 -17.90
C GLY A 121 -6.84 -24.92 -19.28
N GLN A 122 -6.53 -26.20 -19.42
CA GLN A 122 -6.16 -26.80 -20.69
C GLN A 122 -7.30 -26.73 -21.71
N ALA A 123 -8.55 -26.97 -21.31
CA ALA A 123 -9.70 -26.87 -22.21
C ALA A 123 -9.86 -25.46 -22.80
N VAL A 124 -9.72 -24.42 -21.99
CA VAL A 124 -9.79 -23.01 -22.41
C VAL A 124 -8.62 -22.67 -23.33
N THR A 125 -7.39 -23.06 -22.99
CA THR A 125 -6.23 -22.85 -23.86
C THR A 125 -6.42 -23.50 -25.22
N GLN A 126 -6.92 -24.74 -25.26
CA GLN A 126 -7.17 -25.44 -26.53
C GLN A 126 -8.29 -24.78 -27.34
N ALA A 127 -9.32 -24.23 -26.70
CA ALA A 127 -10.35 -23.45 -27.37
C ALA A 127 -9.75 -22.19 -28.03
N ILE A 128 -8.94 -21.41 -27.30
CA ILE A 128 -8.27 -20.22 -27.83
C ILE A 128 -7.39 -20.55 -29.05
N ILE A 129 -6.64 -21.65 -28.99
CA ILE A 129 -5.80 -22.11 -30.11
C ILE A 129 -6.67 -22.54 -31.28
N LYS A 130 -7.74 -23.31 -31.02
CA LYS A 130 -8.70 -23.76 -32.03
C LYS A 130 -9.35 -22.58 -32.77
N ASP A 131 -9.57 -21.47 -32.08
CA ASP A 131 -10.20 -20.26 -32.63
C ASP A 131 -9.20 -19.30 -33.29
N GLY A 132 -7.94 -19.72 -33.46
CA GLY A 132 -6.98 -19.10 -34.38
C GLY A 132 -5.75 -18.49 -33.73
N ALA A 133 -5.61 -18.52 -32.41
CA ALA A 133 -4.36 -18.14 -31.77
C ALA A 133 -3.27 -19.19 -32.03
N SER A 134 -2.04 -18.78 -32.29
CA SER A 134 -0.93 -19.75 -32.33
C SER A 134 -0.59 -20.23 -30.91
N PRO A 135 -0.04 -21.45 -30.74
CA PRO A 135 0.39 -21.92 -29.42
C PRO A 135 1.42 -21.01 -28.73
N ALA A 136 2.24 -20.30 -29.52
CA ALA A 136 3.22 -19.33 -29.00
C ALA A 136 2.57 -18.03 -28.47
N GLN A 137 1.30 -17.79 -28.80
CA GLN A 137 0.51 -16.65 -28.32
C GLN A 137 -0.34 -17.00 -27.10
N VAL A 138 -0.18 -18.16 -26.49
CA VAL A 138 -0.92 -18.54 -25.29
C VAL A 138 0.04 -18.93 -24.17
N GLU A 139 0.02 -18.14 -23.11
CA GLU A 139 0.71 -18.43 -21.85
C GLU A 139 -0.30 -18.92 -20.82
N MET A 140 0.11 -19.88 -20.00
CA MET A 140 -0.68 -20.35 -18.86
C MET A 140 0.08 -20.10 -17.57
N ALA A 141 -0.60 -19.51 -16.59
CA ALA A 141 -0.10 -19.30 -15.25
C ALA A 141 -1.12 -19.84 -14.24
N ALA A 142 -0.64 -20.35 -13.12
CA ALA A 142 -1.51 -20.90 -12.08
C ALA A 142 -1.00 -20.45 -10.70
N MET A 143 -1.89 -19.93 -9.86
CA MET A 143 -1.54 -19.47 -8.52
C MET A 143 -2.75 -19.45 -7.58
N PRO A 144 -2.55 -19.61 -6.27
CA PRO A 144 -3.59 -19.32 -5.29
C PRO A 144 -3.86 -17.81 -5.26
N ASP A 145 -5.12 -17.41 -5.12
CA ASP A 145 -5.52 -16.01 -5.05
C ASP A 145 -6.62 -15.81 -4.00
N SER A 146 -6.32 -15.05 -2.95
CA SER A 146 -7.26 -14.75 -1.87
C SER A 146 -8.45 -13.87 -2.26
N THR A 147 -8.43 -13.28 -3.47
CA THR A 147 -9.54 -12.47 -4.00
C THR A 147 -10.65 -13.32 -4.63
N VAL A 148 -10.40 -14.60 -4.89
CA VAL A 148 -11.40 -15.51 -5.48
C VAL A 148 -11.97 -16.43 -4.41
N THR A 149 -13.27 -16.72 -4.50
CA THR A 149 -13.98 -17.63 -3.59
C THR A 149 -14.21 -19.01 -4.20
N ASN A 150 -14.12 -19.11 -5.53
CA ASN A 150 -14.20 -20.35 -6.30
C ASN A 150 -12.98 -20.44 -7.21
N SER A 151 -12.64 -21.65 -7.65
CA SER A 151 -11.64 -21.82 -8.71
C SER A 151 -12.13 -21.15 -9.99
N VAL A 152 -11.31 -20.30 -10.59
CA VAL A 152 -11.67 -19.52 -11.78
C VAL A 152 -10.52 -19.49 -12.78
N ILE A 153 -10.88 -19.31 -14.04
CA ILE A 153 -9.94 -19.07 -15.14
C ILE A 153 -10.17 -17.66 -15.64
N ARG A 154 -9.13 -16.84 -15.60
CA ARG A 154 -9.13 -15.48 -16.14
C ARG A 154 -8.23 -15.41 -17.37
N VAL A 155 -8.76 -14.92 -18.48
CA VAL A 155 -7.97 -14.69 -19.69
C VAL A 155 -7.69 -13.21 -19.82
N TYR A 156 -6.41 -12.86 -19.91
CA TYR A 156 -5.95 -11.51 -20.20
C TYR A 156 -5.30 -11.46 -21.58
N VAL A 157 -5.14 -10.24 -22.10
CA VAL A 157 -4.43 -10.01 -23.36
C VAL A 157 -3.36 -8.94 -23.20
N LYS A 158 -2.23 -9.08 -23.92
CA LYS A 158 -1.10 -8.15 -23.92
C LYS A 158 -0.65 -7.76 -25.34
#